data_AF-I7FDU6-F1
#
_entry.id   AF-I7FDU6-F1
#
_cell.length_a   1.000
_cell.length_b   1.000
_cell.length_c   1.000
_cell.angle_alpha   90.00
_cell.angle_beta   90.00
_cell.angle_gamma   90.00
#
_symmetry.space_group_name_H-M   'P 1'
#
loop_
_entity.id
_entity.type
_entity.pdbx_description
1 polymer ?
#
loop_
_entity_poly.entity_id
_entity_poly.type
_entity_poly.pdbx_seq_one_letter_code
_entity_poly.pdbx_strand_id
1 'polypeptide(L)'
;MRVFVTGGTGAIGRHAVPALVDAGHDVTALARGEAKAAVLRGQGAAAVQLSLFDSAALTTAFRGHDAVVNLASALSSMPHRPRVSHGWCRSRWR
;
A
#
# COMPACT_ATOMS: atom_id res chain seq x y z
N MET A 1 3.13 15.74 7.35
CA MET A 1 4.28 14.86 7.66
C MET A 1 4.74 14.20 6.38
N ARG A 2 6.03 13.89 6.28
CA ARG A 2 6.62 13.09 5.20
C ARG A 2 6.54 11.61 5.56
N VAL A 3 5.72 10.85 4.85
CA VAL A 3 5.44 9.44 5.16
C VAL A 3 5.93 8.55 4.04
N PHE A 4 6.77 7.58 4.37
CA PHE A 4 7.20 6.55 3.41
C PHE A 4 6.33 5.29 3.57
N VAL A 5 5.77 4.78 2.47
CA VAL A 5 4.92 3.58 2.48
C VAL A 5 5.54 2.47 1.64
N THR A 6 5.81 1.31 2.25
CA THR A 6 6.08 0.08 1.50
C THR A 6 4.76 -0.63 1.19
N GLY A 7 4.69 -1.35 0.06
CA GLY A 7 3.46 -2.08 -0.29
C GLY A 7 2.26 -1.18 -0.61
N GLY A 8 2.50 0.06 -1.05
CA GLY A 8 1.44 1.05 -1.34
C GLY A 8 0.43 0.64 -2.42
N THR A 9 0.76 -0.34 -3.26
CA THR A 9 -0.18 -0.91 -4.26
C THR A 9 -0.83 -2.22 -3.83
N GLY A 10 -0.57 -2.68 -2.60
CA GLY A 10 -1.11 -3.92 -2.05
C GLY A 10 -2.55 -3.80 -1.56
N ALA A 11 -3.06 -4.90 -0.97
CA ALA A 11 -4.44 -4.99 -0.50
C ALA A 11 -4.84 -3.86 0.47
N ILE A 12 -3.94 -3.48 1.38
CA ILE A 12 -4.13 -2.39 2.34
C ILE A 12 -3.62 -1.06 1.76
N GLY A 13 -2.42 -1.10 1.14
CA GLY A 13 -1.75 0.10 0.63
C GLY A 13 -2.61 0.93 -0.31
N ARG A 14 -3.38 0.30 -1.20
CA ARG A 14 -4.24 1.02 -2.16
C ARG A 14 -5.32 1.88 -1.52
N HIS A 15 -5.65 1.63 -0.25
CA HIS A 15 -6.59 2.42 0.53
C HIS A 15 -5.85 3.38 1.48
N ALA A 16 -4.75 2.91 2.08
CA ALA A 16 -3.95 3.71 2.99
C ALA A 16 -3.26 4.89 2.31
N VAL A 17 -2.72 4.71 1.09
CA VAL A 17 -2.01 5.77 0.36
C VAL A 17 -2.93 6.97 0.07
N PRO A 18 -4.11 6.80 -0.56
CA PRO A 18 -5.05 7.91 -0.74
C PRO A 18 -5.47 8.56 0.59
N ALA A 19 -5.78 7.75 1.62
CA ALA A 19 -6.19 8.31 2.91
C ALA A 19 -5.11 9.16 3.59
N LEU A 20 -3.83 8.77 3.46
CA LEU A 20 -2.70 9.56 3.96
C LEU A 20 -2.52 10.87 3.16
N VAL A 21 -2.68 10.81 1.85
CA VAL A 21 -2.64 11.99 0.97
C VAL A 21 -3.79 12.96 1.30
N ASP A 22 -5.02 12.44 1.42
CA ASP A 22 -6.22 13.20 1.75
C ASP A 22 -6.12 13.85 3.15
N ALA A 23 -5.39 13.22 4.07
CA ALA A 23 -5.07 13.78 5.39
C ALA A 23 -3.99 14.89 5.36
N GLY A 24 -3.48 15.26 4.17
CA GLY A 24 -2.49 16.32 3.99
C GLY A 24 -1.05 15.89 4.30
N HIS A 25 -0.75 14.60 4.23
CA HIS A 25 0.63 14.11 4.34
C HIS A 25 1.32 14.10 2.97
N ASP A 26 2.63 14.35 2.97
CA ASP A 26 3.50 14.19 1.81
C ASP A 26 3.92 12.71 1.75
N VAL A 27 3.34 11.96 0.82
CA VAL A 27 3.47 10.50 0.77
C VAL A 27 4.43 10.08 -0.32
N THR A 28 5.49 9.39 0.07
CA THR A 28 6.37 8.63 -0.84
C THR A 28 6.03 7.15 -0.72
N ALA A 29 5.86 6.44 -1.84
CA ALA A 29 5.51 5.03 -1.83
C ALA A 29 6.40 4.20 -2.77
N LEU A 30 6.80 3.03 -2.26
CA LEU A 30 7.65 2.07 -2.97
C LEU A 30 6.82 1.29 -4.00
N ALA A 31 7.25 1.33 -5.26
CA ALA A 31 6.73 0.52 -6.36
C ALA A 31 7.76 -0.48 -6.88
N ARG A 32 7.29 -1.69 -7.21
CA ARG A 32 8.05 -2.66 -7.99
C ARG A 32 7.62 -2.56 -9.46
N GLY A 33 8.32 -1.71 -10.22
CA GLY A 33 8.10 -1.46 -11.65
C GLY A 33 7.18 -0.26 -11.96
N GLU A 34 7.26 0.21 -13.20
CA GLU A 34 6.63 1.46 -13.66
C GLU A 34 5.11 1.44 -13.57
N ALA A 35 4.45 0.33 -13.91
CA ALA A 35 2.98 0.25 -13.85
C ALA A 35 2.43 0.54 -12.44
N LYS A 36 3.12 0.04 -11.40
CA LYS A 36 2.76 0.31 -10.00
C LYS A 36 3.15 1.72 -9.58
N ALA A 37 4.25 2.25 -10.11
CA ALA A 37 4.64 3.63 -9.87
C ALA A 37 3.61 4.61 -10.43
N ALA A 38 3.09 4.36 -11.64
CA ALA A 38 2.02 5.15 -12.25
C ALA A 38 0.74 5.17 -11.39
N VAL A 39 0.35 4.02 -10.82
CA VAL A 39 -0.79 3.95 -9.89
C VAL A 39 -0.58 4.84 -8.67
N LEU A 40 0.59 4.79 -8.03
CA LEU A 40 0.89 5.60 -6.86
C LEU A 40 0.89 7.11 -7.19
N ARG A 41 1.47 7.50 -8.33
CA ARG A 41 1.41 8.89 -8.80
C ARG A 41 -0.02 9.34 -9.05
N GLY A 42 -0.85 8.48 -9.64
CA GLY A 42 -2.29 8.74 -9.81
C GLY A 42 -3.07 8.86 -8.49
N GLN A 43 -2.54 8.31 -7.40
CA GLN A 43 -3.10 8.46 -6.03
C GLN A 43 -2.55 9.69 -5.29
N GLY A 44 -1.74 10.53 -5.94
CA GLY A 44 -1.14 11.72 -5.34
C GLY A 44 0.14 11.47 -4.53
N ALA A 45 0.68 10.26 -4.56
CA ALA A 45 1.94 9.93 -3.89
C ALA A 45 3.15 10.03 -4.84
N ALA A 46 4.30 10.43 -4.32
CA ALA A 46 5.58 10.27 -5.01
C ALA A 46 5.96 8.78 -5.09
N ALA A 47 6.31 8.28 -6.27
CA ALA A 47 6.68 6.88 -6.45
C ALA A 47 8.20 6.70 -6.50
N VAL A 48 8.71 5.78 -5.69
CA VAL A 48 10.12 5.35 -5.72
C VAL A 48 10.21 3.90 -6.19
N GLN A 49 11.03 3.64 -7.20
CA GLN A 49 11.26 2.31 -7.72
C GLN A 49 12.53 1.73 -7.13
N LEU A 50 12.37 0.80 -6.19
CA LEU A 50 13.46 0.07 -5.57
C LEU A 50 12.99 -1.31 -5.11
N SER A 51 13.94 -2.18 -4.77
CA SER A 51 13.65 -3.48 -4.17
C SER A 51 13.47 -3.35 -2.66
N LEU A 52 12.46 -4.02 -2.11
CA LEU A 52 12.29 -4.15 -0.65
C LEU A 52 13.43 -4.96 0.01
N PHE A 53 14.20 -5.70 -0.79
CA PHE A 53 15.33 -6.51 -0.32
C PHE A 53 16.68 -5.78 -0.44
N ASP A 54 16.69 -4.54 -0.94
CA ASP A 54 17.88 -3.71 -0.99
C ASP A 54 17.90 -2.76 0.23
N SER A 55 18.58 -3.20 1.29
CA SER A 55 18.65 -2.46 2.55
C SER A 55 19.36 -1.11 2.42
N ALA A 56 20.37 -0.99 1.55
CA ALA A 56 21.11 0.24 1.32
C ALA A 56 20.24 1.27 0.57
N ALA A 57 19.53 0.83 -0.47
CA ALA A 57 18.59 1.69 -1.19
C ALA A 57 17.42 2.13 -0.30
N LEU A 58 16.86 1.22 0.51
CA LEU A 58 15.81 1.55 1.48
C LEU A 58 16.28 2.56 2.52
N THR A 59 17.48 2.36 3.07
CA THR A 59 18.06 3.30 4.05
C THR A 59 18.16 4.70 3.46
N THR A 60 18.62 4.82 2.22
CA THR A 60 18.68 6.11 1.50
C THR A 60 17.28 6.68 1.28
N ALA A 61 16.33 5.87 0.83
CA ALA A 61 14.96 6.30 0.53
C ALA A 61 14.18 6.74 1.78
N PHE A 62 14.45 6.15 2.95
CA PHE A 62 13.79 6.52 4.19
C PHE A 62 14.27 7.85 4.77
N ARG A 63 15.46 8.33 4.38
CA ARG A 63 15.99 9.59 4.91
C ARG A 63 15.05 10.76 4.63
N GLY A 64 14.87 11.62 5.63
CA GLY A 64 14.03 12.81 5.53
C GLY A 64 12.53 12.56 5.70
N HIS A 65 12.09 11.31 5.90
CA HIS A 65 10.71 11.00 6.27
C HIS A 65 10.54 11.01 7.79
N ASP A 66 9.36 11.45 8.23
CA ASP A 66 8.99 11.48 9.65
C ASP A 66 8.49 10.11 10.14
N ALA A 67 7.94 9.29 9.22
CA ALA A 67 7.43 7.96 9.52
C ALA A 67 7.60 7.00 8.33
N VAL A 68 7.73 5.70 8.65
CA VAL A 68 7.72 4.60 7.67
C VAL A 68 6.57 3.65 8.01
N VAL A 69 5.68 3.41 7.05
CA VAL A 69 4.57 2.46 7.16
C VAL A 69 4.88 1.24 6.31
N ASN A 70 5.15 0.11 6.97
CA ASN A 70 5.46 -1.14 6.28
C ASN A 70 4.19 -1.95 5.99
N LEU A 71 3.64 -1.85 4.77
CA LEU A 71 2.46 -2.63 4.33
C LEU A 71 2.83 -3.71 3.30
N ALA A 72 4.13 -3.97 3.10
CA ALA A 72 4.58 -5.04 2.23
C ALA A 72 4.20 -6.40 2.81
N SER A 73 3.33 -7.12 2.09
CA SER A 73 2.87 -8.46 2.46
C SER A 73 2.63 -9.31 1.21
N ALA A 74 2.55 -10.62 1.40
CA ALA A 74 2.14 -11.56 0.35
C ALA A 74 0.61 -11.60 0.15
N LEU A 75 -0.14 -10.70 0.79
CA LEU A 75 -1.59 -10.62 0.62
C LEU A 75 -1.90 -10.23 -0.81
N SER A 76 -2.53 -11.15 -1.53
CA SER A 76 -3.10 -10.84 -2.83
C SER A 76 -4.17 -9.76 -2.65
N SER A 77 -4.19 -8.78 -3.55
CA SER A 77 -5.34 -7.90 -3.68
C SER A 77 -6.54 -8.79 -3.98
N MET A 78 -7.45 -8.94 -3.00
CA MET A 78 -8.65 -9.77 -3.20
C MET A 78 -9.28 -9.43 -4.55
N PRO A 79 -9.47 -10.42 -5.45
CA PRO A 79 -10.36 -10.25 -6.58
C PRO A 79 -11.72 -9.83 -6.03
N HIS A 80 -12.43 -8.99 -6.78
CA HIS A 80 -13.81 -8.62 -6.46
C HIS A 80 -14.57 -9.91 -6.10
N ARG A 81 -14.95 -10.09 -4.82
CA ARG A 81 -15.79 -11.23 -4.45
C ARG A 81 -17.07 -11.07 -5.27
N PRO A 82 -17.46 -12.01 -6.15
CA PRO A 82 -18.83 -12.01 -6.59
C PRO A 82 -19.70 -12.04 -5.33
N ARG A 83 -20.75 -11.22 -5.29
CA ARG A 83 -21.78 -11.33 -4.25
C ARG A 83 -22.23 -12.78 -4.26
N VAL A 84 -21.83 -13.56 -3.25
CA VAL A 84 -22.50 -14.81 -2.94
C VAL A 84 -23.89 -14.42 -2.45
N SER A 85 -24.84 -14.37 -3.37
CA SER A 85 -26.25 -14.35 -3.05
C SER A 85 -26.54 -15.69 -2.37
N HIS A 86 -26.83 -15.63 -1.06
CA HIS A 86 -27.36 -16.72 -0.24
C HIS A 86 -26.41 -17.89 0.04
N GLY A 87 -25.70 -17.79 1.15
CA GLY A 87 -25.12 -18.95 1.82
C GLY A 87 -24.31 -18.46 3.00
N TRP A 88 -24.57 -19.00 4.19
CA TRP A 88 -23.95 -18.70 5.48
C TRP A 88 -24.67 -17.70 6.39
N CYS A 89 -25.80 -18.16 6.94
CA CYS A 89 -26.06 -18.08 8.38
C CYS A 89 -27.20 -19.04 8.74
N ARG A 90 -26.89 -20.22 9.28
CA ARG A 90 -27.76 -21.04 10.18
C ARG A 90 -27.05 -22.35 10.58
N SER A 91 -26.18 -22.25 11.58
CA SER A 91 -25.95 -23.35 12.54
C SER A 91 -25.30 -22.72 13.78
N ARG A 92 -26.11 -22.20 14.69
CA ARG A 92 -26.38 -22.82 16.00
C ARG A 92 -25.09 -23.23 16.71
N TRP A 93 -24.53 -22.29 17.45
CA TRP A 93 -23.80 -22.60 18.67
C TRP A 93 -24.83 -23.12 19.68
N ARG A 94 -24.65 -24.36 20.13
CA ARG A 94 -25.15 -24.85 21.42
C ARG A 94 -24.00 -24.80 22.40
#